data_AF-A0A450U2J7-F1
#
_entry.id   AF-A0A450U2J7-F1
#
_cell.length_a   1.000
_cell.length_b   1.000
_cell.length_c   1.000
_cell.angle_alpha   90.00
_cell.angle_beta   90.00
_cell.angle_gamma   90.00
#
_symmetry.space_group_name_H-M   'P 1'
#
loop_
_entity.id
_entity.type
_entity.pdbx_description
1 polymer ?
#
loop_
_entity_poly.entity_id
_entity_poly.type
_entity_poly.pdbx_seq_one_letter_code
_entity_poly.pdbx_strand_id
1 'polypeptide(L)'
;MVSRKKHSNEIDTLSGGVQDYSPVIDSLAESIRALTDHFSQNESNRSWNQIALAVSALATLVAAIFSGWVAYETHKTASEAEKSNRATVYLELSEEYQQPEMLRAMKALRERQRSDPENFMVKFQQLLIADGLIPKELSRDQKKSVEQLDQHRRQVAHFFKKLKRLSEIGLLDERFISLIWGSTTYSYISEVLLPMEQAKINALFKLRAIDVDGKHKANKSLDDFRAFYKRVLLPEPT
;
A
#
# COMPACT_ATOMS: atom_id res chain seq x y z
N MET A 1 -11.52 49.67 -5.60
CA MET A 1 -10.61 49.04 -6.59
C MET A 1 -9.78 47.98 -5.88
N VAL A 2 -10.20 46.72 -5.94
CA VAL A 2 -9.49 45.58 -5.35
C VAL A 2 -9.31 44.55 -6.45
N SER A 3 -8.08 44.35 -6.89
CA SER A 3 -7.70 43.46 -7.98
C SER A 3 -7.50 42.05 -7.45
N ARG A 4 -8.37 41.11 -7.84
CA ARG A 4 -8.22 39.68 -7.55
C ARG A 4 -7.25 39.07 -8.57
N LYS A 5 -6.03 38.73 -8.13
CA LYS A 5 -5.14 37.82 -8.87
C LYS A 5 -5.65 36.39 -8.68
N LYS A 6 -6.10 35.77 -9.78
CA LYS A 6 -6.30 34.32 -9.92
C LYS A 6 -4.92 33.67 -10.03
N HIS A 7 -4.57 32.77 -9.11
CA HIS A 7 -3.52 31.78 -9.33
C HIS A 7 -4.19 30.48 -9.78
N SER A 8 -3.93 30.12 -11.04
CA SER A 8 -4.26 28.84 -11.62
C SER A 8 -3.08 27.92 -11.32
N ASN A 9 -3.29 26.85 -10.55
CA ASN A 9 -2.32 25.79 -10.41
C ASN A 9 -2.38 24.93 -11.68
N GLU A 10 -1.28 24.91 -12.43
CA GLU A 10 -0.99 23.87 -13.40
C GLU A 10 -0.83 22.55 -12.65
N ILE A 11 -1.64 21.57 -13.04
CA ILE A 11 -1.47 20.17 -12.69
C ILE A 11 -0.61 19.59 -13.81
N ASP A 12 0.68 19.41 -13.55
CA ASP A 12 1.56 18.60 -14.39
C ASP A 12 1.10 17.14 -14.30
N THR A 13 0.18 16.77 -15.18
CA THR A 13 -0.08 15.37 -15.49
C THR A 13 1.15 14.82 -16.21
N LEU A 14 1.91 13.99 -15.50
CA LEU A 14 2.83 13.03 -16.08
C LEU A 14 2.04 12.08 -16.99
N SER A 15 1.85 12.54 -18.24
CA SER A 15 1.42 11.73 -19.37
C SER A 15 2.57 10.77 -19.67
N GLY A 16 2.61 9.64 -18.95
CA GLY A 16 3.31 8.46 -19.39
C GLY A 16 2.72 8.09 -20.75
N GLY A 17 3.51 8.25 -21.80
CA GLY A 17 3.09 8.09 -23.18
C GLY A 17 2.39 6.75 -23.39
N VAL A 18 1.06 6.80 -23.49
CA VAL A 18 0.33 5.84 -24.31
C VAL A 18 0.78 6.18 -25.72
N GLN A 19 1.71 5.41 -26.27
CA GLN A 19 1.98 5.47 -27.71
C GLN A 19 0.64 5.23 -28.39
N ASP A 20 0.16 6.27 -29.05
CA ASP A 20 -1.07 6.24 -29.82
C ASP A 20 -0.85 5.23 -30.95
N TYR A 21 -1.37 4.02 -30.80
CA TYR A 21 -1.27 2.93 -31.80
C TYR A 21 -2.17 3.19 -33.01
N SER A 22 -2.93 4.29 -33.00
CA SER A 22 -3.81 4.78 -34.06
C SER A 22 -3.18 4.80 -35.46
N PRO A 23 -1.97 5.35 -35.71
CA PRO A 23 -1.44 5.47 -37.06
C PRO A 23 -1.02 4.12 -37.67
N VAL A 24 -0.68 3.11 -36.85
CA VAL A 24 -0.31 1.78 -37.35
C VAL A 24 -1.55 0.97 -37.71
N ILE A 25 -2.60 1.06 -36.89
CA ILE A 25 -3.90 0.43 -37.16
C ILE A 25 -4.55 1.08 -38.38
N ASP A 26 -4.49 2.40 -38.49
CA ASP A 26 -5.00 3.14 -39.65
C ASP A 26 -4.20 2.82 -40.92
N SER A 27 -2.87 2.71 -40.85
CA SER A 27 -2.02 2.32 -41.98
C SER A 27 -2.27 0.88 -42.43
N LEU A 28 -2.52 -0.05 -41.51
CA LEU A 28 -2.91 -1.43 -41.84
C LEU A 28 -4.33 -1.49 -42.45
N ALA A 29 -5.27 -0.72 -41.91
CA ALA A 29 -6.61 -0.63 -42.45
C ALA A 29 -6.62 -0.01 -43.85
N GLU A 30 -5.80 1.01 -44.10
CA GLU A 30 -5.59 1.60 -45.42
C GLU A 30 -4.89 0.62 -46.37
N SER A 31 -3.89 -0.13 -45.92
CA SER A 31 -3.19 -1.12 -46.76
C SER A 31 -4.12 -2.27 -47.15
N ILE A 32 -4.96 -2.75 -46.22
CA ILE A 32 -5.97 -3.78 -46.50
C ILE A 32 -7.05 -3.24 -47.43
N ARG A 33 -7.51 -2.00 -47.24
CA ARG A 33 -8.46 -1.35 -48.17
C ARG A 33 -7.85 -1.15 -49.55
N ALA A 34 -6.63 -0.65 -49.65
CA ALA A 34 -5.93 -0.45 -50.91
C ALA A 34 -5.68 -1.78 -51.66
N LEU A 35 -5.33 -2.86 -50.95
CA LEU A 35 -5.24 -4.19 -51.52
C LEU A 35 -6.61 -4.69 -52.00
N THR A 36 -7.67 -4.49 -51.21
CA THR A 36 -9.05 -4.89 -51.58
C THR A 36 -9.54 -4.13 -52.82
N ASP A 37 -9.27 -2.83 -52.90
CA ASP A 37 -9.68 -1.97 -54.02
C ASP A 37 -8.88 -2.28 -55.29
N HIS A 38 -7.56 -2.55 -55.18
CA HIS A 38 -6.72 -2.93 -56.31
C HIS A 38 -7.14 -4.28 -56.94
N PHE A 39 -7.70 -5.20 -56.16
CA PHE A 39 -8.20 -6.49 -56.68
C PHE A 39 -9.65 -6.44 -57.19
N SER A 40 -10.41 -5.38 -56.86
CA SER A 40 -11.80 -5.19 -57.30
C SER A 40 -11.93 -4.80 -58.80
N GLN A 41 -10.86 -4.30 -59.42
CA GLN A 41 -10.90 -3.74 -60.79
C GLN A 41 -10.68 -4.74 -61.96
N ASN A 42 -10.65 -6.05 -61.74
CA ASN A 42 -10.34 -7.01 -62.83
C ASN A 42 -11.29 -8.22 -62.82
N GLU A 43 -12.15 -8.39 -63.84
CA GLU A 43 -13.28 -9.34 -63.85
C GLU A 43 -12.92 -10.74 -64.44
N SER A 44 -12.97 -11.82 -63.63
CA SER A 44 -13.14 -13.22 -64.10
C SER A 44 -13.64 -14.19 -62.98
N ASN A 45 -14.97 -14.28 -62.83
CA ASN A 45 -15.73 -14.64 -61.61
C ASN A 45 -15.63 -16.06 -60.97
N ARG A 46 -14.53 -16.82 -61.09
CA ARG A 46 -14.36 -18.08 -60.29
C ARG A 46 -13.04 -18.20 -59.53
N SER A 47 -11.94 -17.64 -60.05
CA SER A 47 -10.67 -17.58 -59.34
C SER A 47 -10.67 -16.50 -58.24
N TRP A 48 -11.48 -15.45 -58.40
CA TRP A 48 -11.52 -14.29 -57.48
C TRP A 48 -11.98 -14.61 -56.08
N ASN A 49 -12.99 -15.46 -55.92
CA ASN A 49 -13.47 -15.82 -54.58
C ASN A 49 -12.39 -16.58 -53.79
N GLN A 50 -11.56 -17.39 -54.47
CA GLN A 50 -10.46 -18.11 -53.83
C GLN A 50 -9.31 -17.17 -53.48
N ILE A 51 -8.99 -16.20 -54.35
CA ILE A 51 -7.95 -15.19 -54.10
C ILE A 51 -8.37 -14.26 -52.96
N ALA A 52 -9.61 -13.76 -52.96
CA ALA A 52 -10.14 -12.88 -51.92
C ALA A 52 -10.20 -13.56 -50.55
N LEU A 53 -10.58 -14.85 -50.50
CA LEU A 53 -10.54 -15.65 -49.26
C LEU A 53 -9.11 -15.86 -48.76
N ALA A 54 -8.16 -16.13 -49.66
CA ALA A 54 -6.75 -16.28 -49.30
C ALA A 54 -6.14 -14.98 -48.74
N VAL A 55 -6.45 -13.83 -49.35
CA VAL A 55 -5.99 -12.51 -48.88
C VAL A 55 -6.63 -12.16 -47.53
N SER A 56 -7.92 -12.45 -47.35
CA SER A 56 -8.62 -12.22 -46.07
C SER A 56 -8.09 -13.12 -44.94
N ALA A 57 -7.77 -14.38 -45.25
CA ALA A 57 -7.12 -15.29 -44.31
C ALA A 57 -5.71 -14.83 -43.93
N LEU A 58 -4.95 -14.27 -44.88
CA LEU A 58 -3.63 -13.71 -44.62
C LEU A 58 -3.72 -12.44 -43.75
N ALA A 59 -4.67 -11.56 -44.04
CA ALA A 59 -4.90 -10.34 -43.27
C ALA A 59 -5.32 -10.62 -41.82
N THR A 60 -6.18 -11.62 -41.61
CA THR A 60 -6.59 -12.05 -40.26
C THR A 60 -5.44 -12.71 -39.49
N LEU A 61 -4.59 -13.50 -40.15
CA LEU A 61 -3.38 -14.06 -39.54
C LEU A 61 -2.41 -12.96 -39.08
N VAL A 62 -2.18 -11.96 -39.93
CA VAL A 62 -1.32 -10.80 -39.62
C VAL A 62 -1.90 -10.00 -38.46
N ALA A 63 -3.19 -9.69 -38.48
CA ALA A 63 -3.87 -8.99 -37.40
C ALA A 63 -3.79 -9.76 -36.06
N ALA A 64 -3.90 -11.10 -36.08
CA ALA A 64 -3.79 -11.94 -34.89
C ALA A 64 -2.35 -11.92 -34.31
N ILE A 65 -1.32 -11.94 -35.16
CA ILE A 65 0.09 -11.84 -34.73
C ILE A 65 0.37 -10.49 -34.07
N PHE A 66 -0.08 -9.39 -34.69
CA PHE A 66 0.05 -8.05 -34.11
C PHE A 66 -0.76 -7.88 -32.82
N SER A 67 -1.97 -8.43 -32.75
CA SER A 67 -2.79 -8.41 -31.52
C SER A 67 -2.10 -9.18 -30.38
N GLY A 68 -1.47 -10.32 -30.69
CA GLY A 68 -0.67 -11.07 -29.73
C GLY A 68 0.58 -10.30 -29.26
N TRP A 69 1.24 -9.57 -30.15
CA TRP A 69 2.38 -8.71 -29.82
C TRP A 69 1.97 -7.54 -28.91
N VAL A 70 0.87 -6.85 -29.23
CA VAL A 70 0.35 -5.75 -28.41
C VAL A 70 -0.10 -6.26 -27.04
N ALA A 71 -0.75 -7.42 -26.97
CA ALA A 71 -1.10 -8.06 -25.69
C ALA A 71 0.15 -8.41 -24.86
N TYR A 72 1.23 -8.85 -25.51
CA TYR A 72 2.50 -9.14 -24.84
C TYR A 72 3.22 -7.88 -24.37
N GLU A 73 3.30 -6.82 -25.20
CA GLU A 73 3.88 -5.54 -24.80
C GLU A 73 3.08 -4.87 -23.69
N THR A 74 1.75 -4.84 -23.78
CA THR A 74 0.90 -4.32 -22.70
C THR A 74 1.06 -5.12 -21.41
N HIS A 75 1.20 -6.45 -21.48
CA HIS A 75 1.53 -7.27 -20.30
C HIS A 75 2.92 -6.92 -19.72
N LYS A 76 3.92 -6.70 -20.58
CA LYS A 76 5.27 -6.29 -20.15
C LYS A 76 5.26 -4.90 -19.51
N THR A 77 4.62 -3.92 -20.13
CA THR A 77 4.46 -2.56 -19.60
C THR A 77 3.64 -2.56 -18.31
N ALA A 78 2.58 -3.36 -18.22
CA ALA A 78 1.82 -3.55 -16.99
C ALA A 78 2.69 -4.15 -15.88
N SER A 79 3.54 -5.14 -16.21
CA SER A 79 4.49 -5.73 -15.25
C SER A 79 5.57 -4.73 -14.80
N GLU A 80 6.08 -3.90 -15.71
CA GLU A 80 7.05 -2.85 -15.39
C GLU A 80 6.43 -1.72 -14.56
N ALA A 81 5.19 -1.30 -14.90
CA ALA A 81 4.41 -0.35 -14.12
C ALA A 81 4.08 -0.89 -12.72
N GLU A 82 3.75 -2.18 -12.62
CA GLU A 82 3.53 -2.84 -11.33
C GLU A 82 4.80 -2.85 -10.47
N LYS A 83 5.96 -3.17 -11.05
CA LYS A 83 7.26 -3.09 -10.35
C LYS A 83 7.58 -1.66 -9.92
N SER A 84 7.34 -0.67 -10.78
CA SER A 84 7.53 0.75 -10.48
C SER A 84 6.65 1.19 -9.32
N ASN A 85 5.35 0.88 -9.37
CA ASN A 85 4.40 1.21 -8.31
C ASN A 85 4.78 0.55 -6.97
N ARG A 86 5.22 -0.71 -6.99
CA ARG A 86 5.74 -1.37 -5.77
C ARG A 86 6.97 -0.64 -5.23
N ALA A 87 7.92 -0.25 -6.09
CA ALA A 87 9.10 0.49 -5.68
C ALA A 87 8.74 1.85 -5.06
N THR A 88 7.77 2.59 -5.61
CA THR A 88 7.27 3.84 -5.02
C THR A 88 6.70 3.61 -3.62
N VAL A 89 5.80 2.62 -3.46
CA VAL A 89 5.24 2.27 -2.16
C VAL A 89 6.35 1.90 -1.15
N TYR A 90 7.41 1.22 -1.60
CA TYR A 90 8.52 0.84 -0.74
C TYR A 90 9.36 2.03 -0.30
N LEU A 91 9.63 2.97 -1.21
CA LEU A 91 10.34 4.21 -0.90
C LEU A 91 9.54 5.04 0.10
N GLU A 92 8.25 5.25 -0.14
CA GLU A 92 7.37 6.00 0.76
C GLU A 92 7.31 5.40 2.16
N LEU A 93 7.18 4.07 2.27
CA LEU A 93 7.18 3.39 3.58
C LEU A 93 8.54 3.50 4.28
N SER A 94 9.63 3.44 3.52
CA SER A 94 10.98 3.57 4.07
C SER A 94 11.22 4.99 4.56
N GLU A 95 10.80 5.99 3.79
CA GLU A 95 10.84 7.40 4.17
C GLU A 95 9.98 7.68 5.39
N GLU A 96 8.75 7.17 5.45
CA GLU A 96 7.85 7.30 6.61
C GLU A 96 8.47 6.72 7.88
N TYR A 97 9.11 5.54 7.78
CA TYR A 97 9.80 4.91 8.90
C TYR A 97 11.02 5.70 9.38
N GLN A 98 11.76 6.29 8.45
CA GLN A 98 12.97 7.06 8.72
C GLN A 98 12.71 8.52 9.11
N GLN A 99 11.45 8.98 9.05
CA GLN A 99 11.11 10.33 9.50
C GLN A 99 11.61 10.57 10.94
N PRO A 100 12.23 11.72 11.23
CA PRO A 100 12.73 12.04 12.56
C PRO A 100 11.68 11.88 13.66
N GLU A 101 10.42 12.20 13.37
CA GLU A 101 9.28 12.07 14.27
C GLU A 101 9.01 10.61 14.63
N MET A 102 9.07 9.70 13.63
CA MET A 102 8.85 8.27 13.84
C MET A 102 9.97 7.68 14.71
N LEU A 103 11.22 7.99 14.39
CA LEU A 103 12.37 7.51 15.16
C LEU A 103 12.37 8.05 16.59
N ARG A 104 12.00 9.33 16.79
CA ARG A 104 11.82 9.93 18.12
C ARG A 104 10.70 9.24 18.89
N ALA A 105 9.56 8.98 18.24
CA ALA A 105 8.45 8.26 18.85
C ALA A 105 8.87 6.85 19.29
N MET A 106 9.51 6.08 18.40
CA MET A 106 9.99 4.73 18.70
C MET A 106 10.99 4.73 19.86
N LYS A 107 11.96 5.65 19.84
CA LYS A 107 12.96 5.80 20.90
C LYS A 107 12.31 6.13 22.24
N ALA A 108 11.41 7.11 22.29
CA ALA A 108 10.72 7.51 23.51
C ALA A 108 9.91 6.36 24.13
N LEU A 109 9.22 5.58 23.29
CA LEU A 109 8.45 4.41 23.74
C LEU A 109 9.40 3.31 24.28
N ARG A 110 10.53 3.05 23.61
CA ARG A 110 11.53 2.07 24.05
C ARG A 110 12.20 2.50 25.36
N GLU A 111 12.55 3.77 25.51
CA GLU A 111 13.11 4.32 26.74
C GLU A 111 12.15 4.17 27.91
N ARG A 112 10.85 4.44 27.68
CA ARG A 112 9.83 4.25 28.70
C ARG A 112 9.64 2.79 29.10
N GLN A 113 9.73 1.87 28.14
CA GLN A 113 9.69 0.44 28.43
C GLN A 113 10.93 -0.03 29.18
N ARG A 114 12.12 0.50 28.84
CA ARG A 114 13.38 0.17 29.53
C ARG A 114 13.46 0.72 30.95
N SER A 115 12.82 1.86 31.23
CA SER A 115 12.87 2.45 32.58
C SER A 115 12.06 1.66 33.61
N ASP A 116 11.07 0.89 33.17
CA ASP A 116 10.25 0.03 34.03
C ASP A 116 9.60 -1.11 33.23
N PRO A 117 10.35 -2.18 32.91
CA PRO A 117 9.89 -3.22 31.99
C PRO A 117 8.69 -4.02 32.53
N GLU A 118 8.66 -4.28 33.84
CA GLU A 118 7.63 -5.11 34.47
C GLU A 118 6.29 -4.39 34.57
N ASN A 119 6.31 -3.09 34.91
CA ASN A 119 5.08 -2.33 35.12
C ASN A 119 4.70 -1.44 33.94
N PHE A 120 5.44 -1.48 32.83
CA PHE A 120 5.22 -0.63 31.66
C PHE A 120 3.76 -0.59 31.20
N MET A 121 3.17 -1.78 30.98
CA MET A 121 1.78 -1.93 30.54
C MET A 121 0.79 -1.37 31.57
N VAL A 122 1.00 -1.70 32.86
CA VAL A 122 0.11 -1.30 33.96
C VAL A 122 0.15 0.21 34.17
N LYS A 123 1.34 0.81 34.19
CA LYS A 123 1.53 2.26 34.33
C LYS A 123 0.93 3.01 33.15
N PHE A 124 1.11 2.55 31.92
CA PHE A 124 0.48 3.18 30.77
C PHE A 124 -1.05 3.09 30.84
N GLN A 125 -1.60 1.92 31.21
CA GLN A 125 -3.04 1.76 31.41
C GLN A 125 -3.58 2.71 32.50
N GLN A 126 -2.90 2.82 33.64
CA GLN A 126 -3.28 3.71 34.73
C GLN A 126 -3.27 5.17 34.28
N LEU A 127 -2.27 5.59 33.50
CA LEU A 127 -2.17 6.94 32.96
C LEU A 127 -3.33 7.25 32.00
N LEU A 128 -3.69 6.32 31.11
CA LEU A 128 -4.85 6.48 30.21
C LEU A 128 -6.18 6.57 30.97
N ILE A 129 -6.34 5.77 32.03
CA ILE A 129 -7.54 5.80 32.87
C ILE A 129 -7.59 7.11 33.66
N ALA A 130 -6.48 7.55 34.25
CA ALA A 130 -6.42 8.80 35.00
C ALA A 130 -6.79 10.01 34.12
N ASP A 131 -6.37 10.03 32.86
CA ASP A 131 -6.73 11.06 31.88
C ASP A 131 -8.24 11.06 31.54
N GLY A 132 -8.85 9.87 31.38
CA GLY A 132 -10.26 9.73 30.97
C GLY A 132 -11.30 9.68 32.10
N LEU A 133 -10.91 9.30 33.33
CA LEU A 133 -11.83 8.97 34.43
C LEU A 133 -11.69 9.91 35.65
N ILE A 134 -10.60 10.67 35.81
CA ILE A 134 -10.34 11.43 37.05
C ILE A 134 -9.91 12.88 36.74
N PRO A 135 -10.80 13.87 36.96
CA PRO A 135 -10.44 15.29 36.82
C PRO A 135 -9.39 15.83 37.80
N LYS A 136 -8.84 15.03 38.73
CA LYS A 136 -8.32 15.56 40.01
C LYS A 136 -6.83 15.43 40.35
N GLU A 137 -5.97 14.63 39.70
CA GLU A 137 -4.62 14.40 40.28
C GLU A 137 -3.41 14.42 39.34
N LEU A 138 -3.58 14.45 38.03
CA LEU A 138 -2.43 14.62 37.13
C LEU A 138 -2.07 16.10 36.98
N SER A 139 -0.81 16.43 37.25
CA SER A 139 -0.27 17.75 36.92
C SER A 139 -0.39 18.02 35.42
N ARG A 140 -0.40 19.30 35.01
CA ARG A 140 -0.46 19.69 33.60
C ARG A 140 0.65 19.03 32.77
N ASP A 141 1.84 18.87 33.35
CA ASP A 141 2.99 18.26 32.68
C ASP A 141 2.84 16.75 32.55
N GLN A 142 2.24 16.09 33.55
CA GLN A 142 1.94 14.67 33.46
C GLN A 142 0.91 14.39 32.37
N LYS A 143 -0.15 15.20 32.26
CA LYS A 143 -1.15 15.05 31.18
C LYS A 143 -0.51 15.16 29.79
N LYS A 144 0.27 16.22 29.56
CA LYS A 144 1.03 16.39 28.30
C LYS A 144 1.93 15.20 28.01
N SER A 145 2.61 14.66 29.02
CA SER A 145 3.46 13.48 28.85
C SER A 145 2.67 12.24 28.43
N VAL A 146 1.47 12.03 28.99
CA VAL A 146 0.58 10.91 28.62
C VAL A 146 0.04 11.06 27.21
N GLU A 147 -0.44 12.25 26.85
CA GLU A 147 -0.92 12.57 25.50
C GLU A 147 0.17 12.33 24.46
N GLN A 148 1.39 12.82 24.73
CA GLN A 148 2.53 12.62 23.85
C GLN A 148 2.90 11.14 23.71
N LEU A 149 2.86 10.37 24.82
CA LEU A 149 3.15 8.95 24.79
C LEU A 149 2.08 8.17 23.99
N ASP A 150 0.80 8.51 24.15
CA ASP A 150 -0.28 7.90 23.35
C ASP A 150 -0.20 8.33 21.87
N GLN A 151 0.20 9.57 21.58
CA GLN A 151 0.44 10.05 20.21
C GLN A 151 1.57 9.25 19.55
N HIS A 152 2.71 9.08 20.22
CA HIS A 152 3.81 8.25 19.74
C HIS A 152 3.34 6.82 19.49
N ARG A 153 2.58 6.22 20.42
CA ARG A 153 1.99 4.88 20.23
C ARG A 153 1.10 4.84 18.98
N ARG A 154 0.20 5.82 18.78
CA ARG A 154 -0.70 5.88 17.61
C ARG A 154 0.09 5.93 16.32
N GLN A 155 1.09 6.81 16.24
CA GLN A 155 1.94 6.98 15.06
C GLN A 155 2.63 5.68 14.69
N VAL A 156 3.30 5.04 15.65
CA VAL A 156 4.02 3.79 15.43
C VAL A 156 3.05 2.63 15.12
N ALA A 157 1.94 2.52 15.85
CA ALA A 157 0.93 1.51 15.60
C ALA A 157 0.30 1.65 14.20
N HIS A 158 0.05 2.88 13.76
CA HIS A 158 -0.51 3.16 12.44
C HIS A 158 0.43 2.68 11.33
N PHE A 159 1.72 2.99 11.43
CA PHE A 159 2.72 2.55 10.47
C PHE A 159 2.75 1.03 10.31
N PHE A 160 2.83 0.28 11.41
CA PHE A 160 2.84 -1.18 11.33
C PHE A 160 1.47 -1.75 10.89
N LYS A 161 0.35 -1.15 11.27
CA LYS A 161 -0.97 -1.56 10.74
C LYS A 161 -1.06 -1.32 9.23
N LYS A 162 -0.49 -0.23 8.72
CA LYS A 162 -0.37 0.07 7.29
C LYS A 162 0.47 -0.98 6.57
N LEU A 163 1.64 -1.34 7.10
CA LEU A 163 2.48 -2.41 6.53
C LEU A 163 1.74 -3.75 6.44
N LYS A 164 1.10 -4.20 7.52
CA LYS A 164 0.28 -5.42 7.52
C LYS A 164 -0.81 -5.33 6.45
N ARG A 165 -1.53 -4.22 6.38
CA ARG A 165 -2.63 -4.05 5.42
C ARG A 165 -2.15 -4.09 3.97
N LEU A 166 -1.04 -3.41 3.66
CA LEU A 166 -0.45 -3.41 2.31
C LEU A 166 0.02 -4.82 1.90
N SER A 167 0.47 -5.61 2.87
CA SER A 167 0.84 -7.01 2.61
C SER A 167 -0.37 -7.90 2.36
N GLU A 168 -1.43 -7.78 3.16
CA GLU A 168 -2.69 -8.53 2.98
C GLU A 168 -3.33 -8.32 1.60
N ILE A 169 -3.20 -7.13 1.02
CA ILE A 169 -3.73 -6.81 -0.31
C ILE A 169 -2.74 -7.09 -1.45
N GLY A 170 -1.57 -7.68 -1.15
CA GLY A 170 -0.58 -8.08 -2.15
C GLY A 170 0.30 -6.96 -2.71
N LEU A 171 0.21 -5.73 -2.20
CA LEU A 171 1.09 -4.62 -2.63
C LEU A 171 2.49 -4.74 -2.02
N LEU A 172 2.63 -5.42 -0.88
CA LEU A 172 3.89 -5.56 -0.15
C LEU A 172 4.19 -7.05 0.12
N ASP A 173 5.30 -7.54 -0.43
CA ASP A 173 5.76 -8.91 -0.19
C ASP A 173 6.26 -9.07 1.26
N GLU A 174 5.81 -10.11 1.97
CA GLU A 174 6.28 -10.45 3.31
C GLU A 174 7.80 -10.65 3.36
N ARG A 175 8.40 -11.20 2.29
CA ARG A 175 9.87 -11.35 2.18
C ARG A 175 10.57 -10.00 2.21
N PHE A 176 10.01 -9.02 1.52
CA PHE A 176 10.54 -7.66 1.52
C PHE A 176 10.42 -7.02 2.90
N ILE A 177 9.27 -7.21 3.57
CA ILE A 177 9.09 -6.72 4.95
C ILE A 177 10.18 -7.31 5.86
N SER A 178 10.44 -8.61 5.77
CA SER A 178 11.46 -9.29 6.58
C SER A 178 12.90 -8.82 6.28
N LEU A 179 13.15 -8.37 5.05
CA LEU A 179 14.46 -7.87 4.61
C LEU A 179 14.75 -6.48 5.20
N ILE A 180 13.74 -5.60 5.20
CA ILE A 180 13.90 -4.22 5.69
C ILE A 180 13.72 -4.14 7.22
N TRP A 181 12.73 -4.86 7.75
CA TRP A 181 12.44 -4.92 9.17
C TRP A 181 12.75 -6.34 9.66
N GLY A 182 13.79 -6.46 10.49
CA GLY A 182 14.27 -7.76 10.98
C GLY A 182 13.81 -8.10 12.40
N SER A 183 14.56 -9.00 13.03
CA SER A 183 14.32 -9.46 14.41
C SER A 183 14.29 -8.33 15.44
N THR A 184 15.11 -7.28 15.29
CA THR A 184 15.09 -6.10 16.17
C THR A 184 13.76 -5.37 16.11
N THR A 185 13.15 -5.27 14.93
CA THR A 185 11.82 -4.67 14.76
C THR A 185 10.75 -5.54 15.39
N TYR A 186 10.88 -6.87 15.29
CA TYR A 186 9.97 -7.78 16.00
C TYR A 186 10.07 -7.64 17.52
N SER A 187 11.29 -7.58 18.08
CA SER A 187 11.50 -7.33 19.52
C SER A 187 10.83 -6.02 19.95
N TYR A 188 10.98 -4.95 19.17
CA TYR A 188 10.29 -3.70 19.43
C TYR A 188 8.76 -3.84 19.42
N ILE A 189 8.19 -4.48 18.39
CA ILE A 189 6.73 -4.68 18.28
C ILE A 189 6.21 -5.50 19.46
N SER A 190 6.91 -6.59 19.80
CA SER A 190 6.48 -7.54 20.83
C SER A 190 6.66 -7.04 22.26
N GLU A 191 7.74 -6.33 22.55
CA GLU A 191 8.06 -5.85 23.90
C GLU A 191 7.49 -4.46 24.21
N VAL A 192 7.25 -3.63 23.18
CA VAL A 192 6.81 -2.24 23.36
C VAL A 192 5.41 -2.04 22.83
N LEU A 193 5.21 -2.24 21.52
CA LEU A 193 3.97 -1.82 20.85
C LEU A 193 2.76 -2.66 21.28
N LEU A 194 2.88 -3.99 21.23
CA LEU A 194 1.80 -4.93 21.56
C LEU A 194 1.31 -4.77 23.02
N PRO A 195 2.19 -4.68 24.04
CA PRO A 195 1.76 -4.40 25.42
C PRO A 195 1.01 -3.07 25.54
N MET A 196 1.40 -2.03 24.82
CA MET A 196 0.70 -0.74 24.85
C MET A 196 -0.69 -0.80 24.21
N GLU A 197 -0.83 -1.49 23.08
CA GLU A 197 -2.15 -1.72 22.47
C GLU A 197 -3.05 -2.50 23.44
N GLN A 198 -2.52 -3.53 24.10
CA GLN A 198 -3.26 -4.31 25.09
C GLN A 198 -3.68 -3.47 26.31
N ALA A 199 -2.78 -2.63 26.83
CA ALA A 199 -3.08 -1.67 27.88
C ALA A 199 -4.21 -0.71 27.49
N LYS A 200 -4.20 -0.21 26.25
CA LYS A 200 -5.26 0.65 25.73
C LYS A 200 -6.60 -0.06 25.65
N ILE A 201 -6.65 -1.28 25.12
CA ILE A 201 -7.89 -2.08 25.07
C ILE A 201 -8.44 -2.27 26.50
N ASN A 202 -7.57 -2.62 27.44
CA ASN A 202 -7.95 -2.80 28.83
C ASN A 202 -8.40 -1.49 29.51
N ALA A 203 -7.80 -0.35 29.16
CA ALA A 203 -8.22 0.97 29.64
C ALA A 203 -9.62 1.31 29.12
N LEU A 204 -9.86 1.17 27.81
CA LEU A 204 -11.16 1.45 27.19
C LEU A 204 -12.27 0.58 27.78
N PHE A 205 -11.99 -0.70 28.03
CA PHE A 205 -12.95 -1.59 28.68
C PHE A 205 -13.27 -1.17 30.12
N LYS A 206 -12.24 -0.80 30.92
CA LYS A 206 -12.45 -0.29 32.30
C LYS A 206 -13.22 1.04 32.32
N LEU A 207 -12.97 1.90 31.33
CA LEU A 207 -13.70 3.14 31.10
C LEU A 207 -15.14 2.92 30.59
N ARG A 208 -15.56 1.67 30.34
CA ARG A 208 -16.83 1.31 29.70
C ARG A 208 -17.05 1.96 28.33
N ALA A 209 -15.95 2.34 27.66
CA ALA A 209 -15.97 2.88 26.30
C ALA A 209 -16.16 1.77 25.25
N ILE A 210 -15.86 0.52 25.63
CA ILE A 210 -16.16 -0.69 24.85
C ILE A 210 -16.81 -1.73 25.77
N ASP A 211 -17.67 -2.56 25.20
CA ASP A 211 -18.30 -3.70 25.86
C ASP A 211 -17.41 -4.96 25.78
N VAL A 212 -17.95 -6.09 26.25
CA VAL A 212 -17.25 -7.38 26.26
C VAL A 212 -16.92 -7.83 24.84
N ASP A 213 -17.84 -7.67 23.90
CA ASP A 213 -17.67 -8.05 22.50
C ASP A 213 -16.62 -7.18 21.80
N GLY A 214 -16.64 -5.87 22.06
CA GLY A 214 -15.65 -4.91 21.57
C GLY A 214 -14.25 -5.26 22.09
N LYS A 215 -14.11 -5.62 23.36
CA LYS A 215 -12.84 -6.10 23.92
C LYS A 215 -12.39 -7.40 23.24
N HIS A 216 -13.29 -8.35 23.01
CA HIS A 216 -12.96 -9.61 22.35
C HIS A 216 -12.48 -9.39 20.91
N LYS A 217 -13.19 -8.56 20.13
CA LYS A 217 -12.79 -8.19 18.76
C LYS A 217 -11.43 -7.49 18.73
N ALA A 218 -11.18 -6.58 19.67
CA ALA A 218 -9.91 -5.86 19.75
C ALA A 218 -8.74 -6.79 20.10
N ASN A 219 -8.93 -7.71 21.05
CA ASN A 219 -7.92 -8.72 21.39
C ASN A 219 -7.63 -9.65 20.22
N LYS A 220 -8.67 -10.14 19.53
CA LYS A 220 -8.50 -10.97 18.32
C LYS A 220 -7.69 -10.23 17.25
N SER A 221 -8.02 -8.97 16.98
CA SER A 221 -7.26 -8.14 16.04
C SER A 221 -5.80 -7.96 16.47
N LEU A 222 -5.52 -7.91 17.77
CA LEU A 222 -4.17 -7.78 18.30
C LEU A 222 -3.38 -9.10 18.17
N ASP A 223 -4.05 -10.23 18.37
CA ASP A 223 -3.47 -11.56 18.16
C ASP A 223 -3.17 -11.82 16.68
N ASP A 224 -4.08 -11.44 15.78
CA ASP A 224 -3.87 -11.50 14.32
C ASP A 224 -2.67 -10.63 13.90
N PHE A 225 -2.54 -9.45 14.51
CA PHE A 225 -1.39 -8.56 14.29
C PHE A 225 -0.09 -9.17 14.80
N ARG A 226 -0.09 -9.77 15.98
CA ARG A 226 1.07 -10.49 16.53
C ARG A 226 1.48 -11.67 15.65
N ALA A 227 0.52 -12.49 15.23
CA ALA A 227 0.75 -13.65 14.40
C ALA A 227 1.38 -13.29 13.06
N PHE A 228 0.88 -12.22 12.42
CA PHE A 228 1.47 -11.67 11.19
C PHE A 228 2.95 -11.33 11.40
N TYR A 229 3.28 -10.49 12.38
CA TYR A 229 4.67 -10.06 12.57
C TYR A 229 5.59 -11.16 13.07
N LYS A 230 5.09 -12.14 13.83
CA LYS A 230 5.85 -13.32 14.20
C LYS A 230 6.23 -14.13 12.97
N ARG A 231 5.26 -14.39 12.07
CA ARG A 231 5.51 -15.11 10.81
C ARG A 231 6.51 -14.37 9.92
N VAL A 232 6.31 -13.08 9.74
CA VAL A 232 7.07 -12.29 8.76
C VAL A 232 8.49 -11.96 9.24
N LEU A 233 8.66 -11.60 10.52
CA LEU A 233 9.94 -11.07 11.02
C LEU A 233 10.80 -12.11 11.77
N LEU A 234 10.24 -13.29 12.07
CA LEU A 234 10.97 -14.41 12.66
C LEU A 234 10.74 -15.68 11.81
N PRO A 235 11.25 -15.72 10.57
CA PRO A 235 11.17 -16.93 9.76
C PRO A 235 11.88 -18.08 10.48
N GLU A 236 11.27 -19.27 10.50
CA GLU A 236 11.91 -20.46 11.05
C GLU A 236 13.21 -20.74 10.29
N PRO A 237 14.28 -21.20 10.97
CA PRO A 237 15.50 -21.58 10.29
C PRO A 237 15.19 -22.74 9.33
N THR A 238 15.34 -22.49 8.03
CA THR A 238 15.28 -23.49 6.95
C THR A 238 16.48 -24.41 6.95
#